data_AF-A0A356G3K5-F1
#
_entry.id   AF-A0A356G3K5-F1
#
_cell.length_a   1.000
_cell.length_b   1.000
_cell.length_c   1.000
_cell.angle_alpha   90.00
_cell.angle_beta   90.00
_cell.angle_gamma   90.00
#
_symmetry.space_group_name_H-M   'P 1'
#
loop_
_entity.id
_entity.type
_entity.pdbx_description
1 polymer ?
#
loop_
_entity_poly.entity_id
_entity_poly.type
_entity_poly.pdbx_seq_one_letter_code
_entity_poly.pdbx_strand_id
1 'polypeptide(L)'
;MRRGNKVVAAIAVGALAIALGSGVVRCAFRGEEPAREVTGEGTTGSDGEGAESEDAGPLAGTSWSSGSGEASLTFGESSVRIESPSGTSDVPYEVLGEYEAQNATVLSGRVFLGGAWADASFILEGEEGSRRLDCDALGGSPFTEAPAQGFALSEVDPGFIELVGGDRGALEAAVAEWARGNAPGATGASFDREAYIDYASGQVTATFTCSDPAATEVTVSYDGSAFSVWGIG
;
A
#
# COMPACT_ATOMS: atom_id res chain seq x y z
N MET A 1 -28.62 5.48 -45.50
CA MET A 1 -29.31 4.74 -44.42
C MET A 1 -28.72 3.34 -44.34
N ARG A 2 -27.90 3.03 -43.33
CA ARG A 2 -27.47 1.65 -43.02
C ARG A 2 -28.10 1.27 -41.67
N ARG A 3 -29.00 0.28 -41.69
CA ARG A 3 -29.59 -0.34 -40.50
C ARG A 3 -28.60 -1.39 -39.97
N GLY A 4 -28.40 -1.37 -38.66
CA GLY A 4 -27.37 -2.12 -37.96
C GLY A 4 -27.71 -3.59 -37.70
N ASN A 5 -26.65 -4.34 -37.40
CA ASN A 5 -26.76 -5.64 -36.74
C ASN A 5 -26.47 -5.43 -35.25
N LYS A 6 -27.45 -5.78 -34.42
CA LYS A 6 -27.30 -5.93 -32.98
C LYS A 6 -26.83 -7.35 -32.72
N VAL A 7 -25.62 -7.51 -32.20
CA VAL A 7 -25.20 -8.77 -31.56
C VAL A 7 -25.31 -8.52 -30.06
N VAL A 8 -26.33 -9.14 -29.47
CA VAL A 8 -26.53 -9.19 -28.02
C VAL A 8 -25.59 -10.26 -27.48
N ALA A 9 -24.53 -9.86 -26.79
CA ALA A 9 -23.70 -10.76 -26.00
C ALA A 9 -24.39 -10.98 -24.65
N ALA A 10 -24.77 -12.22 -24.36
CA ALA A 10 -25.32 -12.63 -23.08
C ALA A 10 -24.21 -12.62 -22.03
N ILE A 11 -24.37 -11.82 -20.97
CA ILE A 11 -23.47 -11.80 -19.82
C ILE A 11 -23.92 -12.90 -18.86
N ALA A 12 -23.06 -13.90 -18.65
CA ALA A 12 -23.26 -14.90 -17.61
C ALA A 12 -22.87 -14.28 -16.25
N VAL A 13 -23.85 -14.16 -15.35
CA VAL A 13 -23.64 -13.76 -13.96
C VAL A 13 -23.16 -14.98 -13.19
N GLY A 14 -21.87 -15.03 -12.85
CA GLY A 14 -21.30 -16.01 -11.94
C GLY A 14 -21.29 -15.45 -10.51
N ALA A 15 -22.19 -15.93 -9.66
CA ALA A 15 -22.14 -15.65 -8.23
C ALA A 15 -21.07 -16.53 -7.57
N LEU A 16 -20.03 -15.94 -6.97
CA LEU A 16 -19.06 -16.67 -6.16
C LEU A 16 -19.49 -16.64 -4.70
N ALA A 17 -19.93 -17.80 -4.18
CA ALA A 17 -20.14 -18.02 -2.76
C ALA A 17 -18.80 -18.45 -2.13
N ILE A 18 -18.23 -17.62 -1.26
CA ILE A 18 -17.05 -17.97 -0.47
C ILE A 18 -17.51 -18.81 0.73
N ALA A 19 -17.14 -20.09 0.75
CA ALA A 19 -17.37 -20.97 1.89
C ALA A 19 -16.23 -20.80 2.92
N LEU A 20 -16.53 -20.16 4.04
CA LEU A 20 -15.65 -20.11 5.21
C LEU A 20 -15.72 -21.46 5.94
N GLY A 21 -14.66 -22.26 5.81
CA GLY A 21 -14.49 -23.51 6.57
C GLY A 21 -13.68 -23.27 7.84
N SER A 22 -14.35 -23.27 9.00
CA SER A 22 -13.70 -23.32 10.33
C SER A 22 -13.59 -24.76 10.82
N GLY A 23 -12.42 -25.20 11.30
CA GLY A 23 -12.27 -26.54 11.90
C GLY A 23 -10.87 -26.92 12.40
N VAL A 24 -10.46 -26.33 13.54
CA VAL A 24 -9.49 -26.79 14.56
C VAL A 24 -8.47 -27.91 14.21
N VAL A 25 -7.19 -27.54 14.12
CA VAL A 25 -6.06 -28.49 14.18
C VAL A 25 -5.88 -28.96 15.63
N ARG A 26 -6.02 -30.26 15.89
CA ARG A 26 -5.71 -30.90 17.18
C ARG A 26 -4.19 -30.96 17.38
N CYS A 27 -3.69 -30.39 18.48
CA CYS A 27 -2.34 -30.59 18.98
C CYS A 27 -2.06 -32.07 19.30
N ALA A 28 -0.96 -32.60 18.78
CA ALA A 28 -0.25 -33.74 19.35
C ALA A 28 1.22 -33.73 18.88
N PHE A 29 2.05 -32.87 19.46
CA PHE A 29 3.50 -33.06 19.45
C PHE A 29 3.92 -33.52 20.85
N ARG A 30 4.31 -34.80 20.92
CA ARG A 30 4.91 -35.45 22.08
C ARG A 30 6.42 -35.34 21.89
N GLY A 31 7.03 -34.31 22.48
CA GLY A 31 8.48 -34.14 22.53
C GLY A 31 8.98 -34.50 23.93
N GLU A 32 9.80 -35.54 23.99
CA GLU A 32 10.50 -36.01 25.20
C GLU A 32 11.81 -35.22 25.33
N GLU A 33 12.03 -34.57 26.46
CA GLU A 33 13.31 -33.97 26.86
C GLU A 33 14.25 -35.09 27.38
N PRO A 34 15.57 -34.97 27.19
CA PRO A 34 16.35 -34.46 28.32
C PRO A 34 17.52 -33.53 27.96
N ALA A 35 17.88 -32.75 28.98
CA ALA A 35 18.82 -31.64 29.04
C ALA A 35 20.31 -31.93 28.74
N ARG A 36 21.01 -30.87 28.28
CA ARG A 36 22.36 -30.50 28.77
C ARG A 36 22.75 -29.06 28.40
N GLU A 37 23.09 -28.26 29.41
CA GLU A 37 23.77 -26.96 29.32
C GLU A 37 25.22 -27.10 28.82
N VAL A 38 25.73 -26.13 28.03
CA VAL A 38 27.06 -25.50 28.17
C VAL A 38 27.05 -24.11 27.52
N THR A 39 27.52 -23.12 28.29
CA THR A 39 27.79 -21.71 27.97
C THR A 39 28.87 -21.52 26.89
N GLY A 40 28.72 -20.51 26.02
CA GLY A 40 29.78 -20.00 25.16
C GLY A 40 29.40 -18.69 24.47
N GLU A 41 30.05 -17.59 24.86
CA GLU A 41 30.04 -16.30 24.19
C GLU A 41 30.54 -16.43 22.74
N GLY A 42 29.86 -15.74 21.82
CA GLY A 42 30.26 -15.61 20.43
C GLY A 42 29.67 -14.35 19.83
N THR A 43 30.45 -13.27 19.88
CA THR A 43 30.24 -12.04 19.11
C THR A 43 30.21 -12.40 17.62
N THR A 44 29.09 -12.15 16.96
CA THR A 44 29.04 -11.91 15.53
C THR A 44 28.20 -10.66 15.31
N GLY A 45 28.89 -9.55 15.10
CA GLY A 45 28.33 -8.47 14.30
C GLY A 45 28.00 -9.03 12.93
N SER A 46 26.78 -8.76 12.49
CA SER A 46 26.48 -8.67 11.07
C SER A 46 25.97 -7.26 10.89
N ASP A 47 26.89 -6.36 10.53
CA ASP A 47 26.55 -5.30 9.60
C ASP A 47 25.94 -5.99 8.39
N GLY A 48 24.68 -5.67 8.17
CA GLY A 48 23.89 -6.06 7.01
C GLY A 48 23.06 -4.85 6.68
N GLU A 49 23.76 -3.81 6.20
CA GLU A 49 23.20 -2.73 5.42
C GLU A 49 22.12 -3.32 4.49
N GLY A 50 20.88 -3.01 4.81
CA GLY A 50 19.71 -3.24 3.98
C GLY A 50 18.90 -1.95 3.92
N ALA A 51 19.59 -0.82 3.75
CA ALA A 51 18.98 0.36 3.18
C ALA A 51 18.85 0.10 1.67
N GLU A 52 17.91 -0.76 1.31
CA GLU A 52 17.36 -0.74 -0.03
C GLU A 52 16.15 0.18 0.06
N SER A 53 16.34 1.44 -0.33
CA SER A 53 15.25 2.16 -0.95
C SER A 53 14.97 1.40 -2.25
N GLU A 54 14.17 0.35 -2.16
CA GLU A 54 13.50 -0.25 -3.31
C GLU A 54 12.70 0.88 -3.93
N ASP A 55 13.13 1.34 -5.11
CA ASP A 55 12.38 2.33 -5.87
C ASP A 55 10.96 1.79 -5.99
N ALA A 56 9.99 2.51 -5.42
CA ALA A 56 8.62 2.06 -5.33
C ALA A 56 8.17 1.66 -6.74
N GLY A 57 7.77 0.39 -6.93
CA GLY A 57 7.49 -0.15 -8.26
C GLY A 57 6.49 0.72 -9.04
N PRO A 58 6.39 0.61 -10.38
CA PRO A 58 5.66 1.54 -11.24
C PRO A 58 4.14 1.67 -10.96
N LEU A 59 3.58 0.80 -10.11
CA LEU A 59 2.20 0.86 -9.64
C LEU A 59 2.07 1.59 -8.30
N ALA A 60 3.10 1.68 -7.47
CA ALA A 60 3.02 2.25 -6.14
C ALA A 60 2.55 3.72 -6.17
N GLY A 61 1.63 4.07 -5.27
CA GLY A 61 1.02 5.40 -5.18
C GLY A 61 -0.01 5.70 -6.27
N THR A 62 -0.36 4.75 -7.15
CA THR A 62 -1.37 4.94 -8.20
C THR A 62 -2.77 4.48 -7.77
N SER A 63 -3.79 5.15 -8.31
CA SER A 63 -5.19 4.78 -8.11
C SER A 63 -5.86 4.52 -9.45
N TRP A 64 -6.80 3.57 -9.47
CA TRP A 64 -7.48 3.10 -10.67
C TRP A 64 -8.95 2.85 -10.40
N SER A 65 -9.80 3.14 -11.37
CA SER A 65 -11.25 2.96 -11.28
C SER A 65 -11.76 2.08 -12.41
N SER A 66 -12.70 1.20 -12.10
CA SER A 66 -13.38 0.40 -13.13
C SER A 66 -14.22 1.31 -14.03
N GLY A 67 -14.49 0.86 -15.26
CA GLY A 67 -15.32 1.64 -16.19
C GLY A 67 -16.75 1.93 -15.69
N SER A 68 -17.27 1.14 -14.74
CA SER A 68 -18.56 1.42 -14.08
C SER A 68 -18.44 2.35 -12.86
N GLY A 69 -17.23 2.54 -12.33
CA GLY A 69 -16.97 3.28 -11.10
C GLY A 69 -17.35 2.53 -9.82
N GLU A 70 -17.76 1.27 -9.92
CA GLU A 70 -18.18 0.46 -8.76
C GLU A 70 -17.02 -0.23 -8.04
N ALA A 71 -15.84 -0.25 -8.66
CA ALA A 71 -14.64 -0.84 -8.07
C ALA A 71 -13.43 0.06 -8.30
N SER A 72 -12.54 0.11 -7.32
CA SER A 72 -11.28 0.85 -7.36
C SER A 72 -10.13 0.01 -6.84
N LEU A 73 -8.94 0.32 -7.37
CA LEU A 73 -7.66 -0.21 -6.92
C LEU A 73 -6.79 0.97 -6.47
N THR A 74 -6.15 0.86 -5.32
CA THR A 74 -5.09 1.79 -4.91
C THR A 74 -3.87 1.00 -4.51
N PHE A 75 -2.78 1.17 -5.26
CA PHE A 75 -1.54 0.45 -5.05
C PHE A 75 -0.66 1.24 -4.07
N GLY A 76 -0.26 0.60 -2.99
CA GLY A 76 0.88 1.00 -2.16
C GLY A 76 2.17 0.34 -2.67
N GLU A 77 3.22 0.36 -1.87
CA GLU A 77 4.52 -0.24 -2.21
C GLU A 77 4.46 -1.77 -2.26
N SER A 78 3.76 -2.39 -1.29
CA SER A 78 3.71 -3.86 -1.14
C SER A 78 2.29 -4.44 -1.04
N SER A 79 1.27 -3.57 -1.06
CA SER A 79 -0.13 -3.98 -1.01
C SER A 79 -0.98 -3.20 -2.00
N VAL A 80 -2.06 -3.82 -2.46
CA VAL A 80 -3.11 -3.17 -3.24
C VAL A 80 -4.41 -3.21 -2.44
N ARG A 81 -5.00 -2.03 -2.25
CA ARG A 81 -6.35 -1.87 -1.75
C ARG A 81 -7.33 -2.11 -2.87
N ILE A 82 -8.22 -3.08 -2.71
CA ILE A 82 -9.29 -3.43 -3.63
C ILE A 82 -10.61 -3.04 -2.99
N GLU A 83 -11.33 -2.11 -3.61
CA GLU A 83 -12.67 -1.72 -3.20
C GLU A 83 -13.68 -2.19 -4.25
N SER A 84 -14.76 -2.78 -3.78
CA SER A 84 -15.81 -3.36 -4.63
C SER A 84 -17.16 -3.32 -3.91
N PRO A 85 -18.29 -3.59 -4.60
CA PRO A 85 -19.58 -3.70 -3.93
C PRO A 85 -19.65 -4.84 -2.89
N SER A 86 -18.75 -5.82 -2.99
CA SER A 86 -18.60 -6.91 -2.02
C SER A 86 -17.83 -6.52 -0.75
N GLY A 87 -17.16 -5.36 -0.75
CA GLY A 87 -16.36 -4.86 0.37
C GLY A 87 -14.96 -4.41 -0.05
N THR A 88 -14.16 -4.07 0.95
CA THR A 88 -12.78 -3.60 0.83
C THR A 88 -11.82 -4.68 1.33
N SER A 89 -10.72 -4.89 0.62
CA SER A 89 -9.63 -5.79 1.02
C SER A 89 -8.29 -5.15 0.69
N ASP A 90 -7.33 -5.26 1.60
CA ASP A 90 -5.92 -4.96 1.35
C ASP A 90 -5.20 -6.29 1.13
N VAL A 91 -4.53 -6.45 -0.02
CA VAL A 91 -3.86 -7.70 -0.37
C VAL A 91 -2.40 -7.46 -0.77
N PRO A 92 -1.44 -8.27 -0.28
CA PRO A 92 -0.06 -8.19 -0.73
C PRO A 92 0.07 -8.40 -2.24
N TYR A 93 0.94 -7.62 -2.87
CA TYR A 93 1.37 -7.84 -4.24
C TYR A 93 2.87 -7.62 -4.37
N GLU A 94 3.45 -8.15 -5.45
CA GLU A 94 4.86 -7.95 -5.77
C GLU A 94 5.03 -7.90 -7.27
N VAL A 95 5.86 -6.96 -7.74
CA VAL A 95 6.31 -6.89 -9.13
C VAL A 95 7.66 -7.60 -9.20
N LEU A 96 7.74 -8.66 -10.02
CA LEU A 96 8.92 -9.52 -10.16
C LEU A 96 9.76 -9.17 -11.38
N GLY A 97 9.19 -8.41 -12.32
CA GLY A 97 9.87 -8.01 -13.54
C GLY A 97 9.01 -7.10 -14.40
N GLU A 98 9.68 -6.32 -15.24
CA GLU A 98 9.09 -5.35 -16.15
C GLU A 98 9.66 -5.58 -17.55
N TYR A 99 8.80 -5.52 -18.56
CA TYR A 99 9.23 -5.48 -19.95
C TYR A 99 8.29 -4.65 -20.82
N GLU A 100 8.89 -3.99 -21.79
CA GLU A 100 8.17 -3.17 -22.77
C GLU A 100 7.63 -4.03 -23.91
N ALA A 101 6.34 -3.88 -24.19
CA ALA A 101 5.66 -4.35 -25.39
C ALA A 101 5.32 -3.16 -26.29
N GLN A 102 4.98 -3.41 -27.56
CA GLN A 102 4.88 -2.36 -28.59
C GLN A 102 4.06 -1.11 -28.20
N ASN A 103 2.99 -1.27 -27.41
CA ASN A 103 2.13 -0.17 -26.93
C ASN A 103 1.75 -0.32 -25.45
N ALA A 104 2.53 -1.07 -24.68
CA ALA A 104 2.19 -1.40 -23.30
C ALA A 104 3.44 -1.71 -22.48
N THR A 105 3.44 -1.32 -21.22
CA THR A 105 4.39 -1.83 -20.23
C THR A 105 3.75 -3.05 -19.57
N VAL A 106 4.45 -4.17 -19.53
CA VAL A 106 3.96 -5.39 -18.88
C VAL A 106 4.81 -5.69 -17.66
N LEU A 107 4.14 -5.82 -16.52
CA LEU A 107 4.75 -6.17 -15.25
C LEU A 107 4.36 -7.60 -14.93
N SER A 108 5.34 -8.50 -14.84
CA SER A 108 5.15 -9.82 -14.26
C SER A 108 5.21 -9.69 -12.74
N GLY A 109 4.27 -10.29 -12.04
CA GLY A 109 4.20 -10.20 -10.59
C GLY A 109 3.38 -11.31 -9.96
N ARG A 110 3.00 -11.10 -8.71
CA ARG A 110 2.10 -11.99 -7.98
C ARG A 110 1.21 -11.20 -7.03
N VAL A 111 0.03 -11.72 -6.75
CA VAL A 111 -0.94 -11.14 -5.78
C VAL A 111 -1.37 -12.24 -4.81
N PHE A 112 -1.49 -11.91 -3.53
CA PHE A 112 -1.95 -12.84 -2.50
C PHE A 112 -3.47 -12.81 -2.36
N LEU A 113 -4.16 -13.76 -3.00
CA LEU A 113 -5.62 -13.85 -3.03
C LEU A 113 -6.09 -15.19 -2.47
N GLY A 114 -7.15 -15.17 -1.68
CA GLY A 114 -7.76 -16.41 -1.16
C GLY A 114 -6.83 -17.26 -0.29
N GLY A 115 -5.79 -16.66 0.30
CA GLY A 115 -4.84 -17.36 1.17
C GLY A 115 -3.63 -17.97 0.46
N ALA A 116 -3.41 -17.68 -0.82
CA ALA A 116 -2.23 -18.12 -1.57
C ALA A 116 -1.75 -17.04 -2.54
N TRP A 117 -0.47 -17.10 -2.90
CA TRP A 117 0.08 -16.31 -4.01
C TRP A 117 -0.41 -16.86 -5.34
N ALA A 118 -0.87 -15.97 -6.22
CA ALA A 118 -1.20 -16.24 -7.60
C ALA A 118 -0.30 -15.39 -8.51
N ASP A 119 0.21 -15.97 -9.59
CA ASP A 119 0.93 -15.23 -10.62
C ASP A 119 -0.01 -14.18 -11.24
N ALA A 120 0.52 -13.00 -11.53
CA ALA A 120 -0.21 -11.88 -12.06
C ALA A 120 0.57 -11.21 -13.20
N SER A 121 -0.15 -10.76 -14.22
CA SER A 121 0.36 -9.91 -15.28
C SER A 121 -0.36 -8.58 -15.23
N PHE A 122 0.35 -7.50 -14.91
CA PHE A 122 -0.20 -6.15 -14.96
C PHE A 122 0.17 -5.52 -16.30
N ILE A 123 -0.83 -5.18 -17.10
CA ILE A 123 -0.65 -4.59 -18.43
C ILE A 123 -1.07 -3.12 -18.35
N LEU A 124 -0.09 -2.24 -18.51
CA LEU A 124 -0.27 -0.79 -18.53
C LEU A 124 -0.27 -0.30 -19.98
N GLU A 125 -1.39 0.24 -20.44
CA GLU A 125 -1.53 0.78 -21.80
C GLU A 125 -1.89 2.28 -21.77
N GLY A 126 -1.39 3.03 -22.74
CA GLY A 126 -1.72 4.45 -22.92
C GLY A 126 -0.77 5.42 -22.23
N GLU A 127 -1.14 6.70 -22.21
CA GLU A 127 -0.32 7.79 -21.69
C GLU A 127 -0.75 8.17 -20.27
N GLU A 128 0.17 8.70 -19.48
CA GLU A 128 -0.05 9.18 -18.11
C GLU A 128 -1.32 10.04 -17.98
N GLY A 129 -2.16 9.73 -16.99
CA GLY A 129 -3.46 10.39 -16.78
C GLY A 129 -4.60 9.86 -17.65
N SER A 130 -4.30 8.92 -18.55
CA SER A 130 -5.29 8.17 -19.35
C SER A 130 -4.97 6.68 -19.44
N ARG A 131 -4.03 6.21 -18.60
CA ARG A 131 -3.55 4.84 -18.65
C ARG A 131 -4.68 3.86 -18.33
N ARG A 132 -4.60 2.69 -18.94
CA ARG A 132 -5.41 1.53 -18.60
C ARG A 132 -4.55 0.49 -17.93
N LEU A 133 -5.09 -0.11 -16.87
CA LEU A 133 -4.51 -1.24 -16.17
C LEU A 133 -5.41 -2.45 -16.38
N ASP A 134 -4.85 -3.51 -16.96
CA ASP A 134 -5.44 -4.84 -16.97
C ASP A 134 -4.63 -5.77 -16.05
N CYS A 135 -5.31 -6.61 -15.27
CA CYS A 135 -4.67 -7.58 -14.39
C CYS A 135 -5.50 -8.86 -14.36
N ASP A 136 -4.88 -9.95 -14.81
CA ASP A 136 -5.51 -11.28 -14.88
C ASP A 136 -5.87 -11.85 -13.50
N ALA A 137 -5.06 -11.60 -12.48
CA ALA A 137 -5.27 -12.09 -11.11
C ALA A 137 -6.36 -11.31 -10.35
N LEU A 138 -6.45 -9.99 -10.54
CA LEU A 138 -7.42 -9.14 -9.85
C LEU A 138 -8.83 -9.22 -10.47
N GLY A 139 -8.93 -9.75 -11.70
CA GLY A 139 -10.17 -9.98 -12.42
C GLY A 139 -10.91 -8.70 -12.82
N GLY A 140 -11.71 -8.78 -13.88
CA GLY A 140 -12.63 -7.70 -14.29
C GLY A 140 -12.33 -7.08 -15.64
N SER A 141 -13.04 -5.98 -15.92
CA SER A 141 -12.76 -5.09 -17.06
C SER A 141 -11.52 -4.25 -16.75
N PRO A 142 -10.79 -3.75 -17.77
CA PRO A 142 -9.64 -2.88 -17.53
C PRO A 142 -10.03 -1.67 -16.68
N PHE A 143 -9.17 -1.33 -15.73
CA PHE A 143 -9.28 -0.14 -14.92
C PHE A 143 -8.66 1.05 -15.67
N THR A 144 -9.19 2.24 -15.43
CA THR A 144 -8.61 3.49 -15.94
C THR A 144 -7.98 4.24 -14.78
N GLU A 145 -6.83 4.85 -15.02
CA GLU A 145 -6.13 5.65 -14.04
C GLU A 145 -7.06 6.73 -13.47
N ALA A 146 -7.17 6.75 -12.15
CA ALA A 146 -7.95 7.73 -11.43
C ALA A 146 -7.05 8.94 -11.10
N PRO A 147 -7.60 10.15 -11.02
CA PRO A 147 -6.84 11.29 -10.56
C PRO A 147 -6.34 11.03 -9.14
N ALA A 148 -5.13 11.52 -8.85
CA ALA A 148 -4.57 11.54 -7.51
C ALA A 148 -5.59 12.10 -6.50
N GLN A 149 -5.89 11.33 -5.46
CA GLN A 149 -6.71 11.83 -4.35
C GLN A 149 -5.91 12.87 -3.56
N GLY A 150 -6.62 13.88 -3.04
CA GLY A 150 -6.01 14.86 -2.14
C GLY A 150 -5.61 14.23 -0.81
N PHE A 151 -4.58 14.77 -0.19
CA PHE A 151 -4.14 14.40 1.15
C PHE A 151 -4.18 15.64 2.05
N ALA A 152 -4.70 15.53 3.27
CA ALA A 152 -4.78 16.66 4.19
C ALA A 152 -4.45 16.26 5.62
N LEU A 153 -3.66 17.10 6.31
CA LEU A 153 -3.44 16.93 7.74
C LEU A 153 -4.57 17.56 8.56
N SER A 154 -5.08 16.82 9.54
CA SER A 154 -6.09 17.29 10.50
C SER A 154 -5.50 17.46 11.90
N GLU A 155 -6.16 18.31 12.70
CA GLU A 155 -5.86 18.52 14.13
C GLU A 155 -4.44 18.99 14.47
N VAL A 156 -3.65 19.38 13.47
CA VAL A 156 -2.28 19.88 13.69
C VAL A 156 -2.29 21.19 14.47
N ASP A 157 -1.65 21.18 15.63
CA ASP A 157 -1.53 22.33 16.52
C ASP A 157 -0.60 23.40 15.90
N PRO A 158 -0.99 24.70 15.89
CA PRO A 158 -0.12 25.76 15.36
C PRO A 158 1.24 25.86 16.04
N GLY A 159 1.33 25.56 17.33
CA GLY A 159 2.59 25.52 18.07
C GLY A 159 3.50 24.37 17.62
N PHE A 160 2.95 23.23 17.21
CA PHE A 160 3.74 22.18 16.55
C PHE A 160 4.30 22.67 15.21
N ILE A 161 3.48 23.36 14.40
CA ILE A 161 3.95 23.94 13.13
C ILE A 161 5.13 24.91 13.36
N GLU A 162 5.06 25.76 14.38
CA GLU A 162 6.16 26.66 14.74
C GLU A 162 7.43 25.88 15.13
N LEU A 163 7.31 24.77 15.86
CA LEU A 163 8.44 23.91 16.24
C LEU A 163 9.12 23.24 15.04
N VAL A 164 8.36 22.94 13.98
CA VAL A 164 8.88 22.27 12.78
C VAL A 164 9.16 23.22 11.61
N GLY A 165 9.54 24.47 11.92
CA GLY A 165 10.01 25.44 10.91
C GLY A 165 8.91 26.28 10.25
N GLY A 166 7.65 26.14 10.67
CA GLY A 166 6.55 26.99 10.23
C GLY A 166 5.91 26.60 8.90
N ASP A 167 6.42 25.57 8.22
CA ASP A 167 5.92 25.14 6.91
C ASP A 167 4.99 23.93 7.02
N ARG A 168 3.69 24.22 7.21
CA ARG A 168 2.64 23.18 7.19
C ARG A 168 2.57 22.46 5.85
N GLY A 169 2.86 23.14 4.74
CA GLY A 169 2.78 22.54 3.40
C GLY A 169 3.87 21.49 3.20
N ALA A 170 5.10 21.79 3.64
CA ALA A 170 6.21 20.84 3.61
C ALA A 170 5.94 19.62 4.50
N LEU A 171 5.38 19.82 5.69
CA LEU A 171 4.96 18.73 6.58
C LEU A 171 3.90 17.84 5.91
N GLU A 172 2.84 18.45 5.35
CA GLU A 172 1.77 17.70 4.67
C GLU A 172 2.29 16.93 3.46
N ALA A 173 3.18 17.54 2.66
CA ALA A 173 3.81 16.88 1.53
C ALA A 173 4.64 15.65 1.95
N ALA A 174 5.46 15.78 3.00
CA ALA A 174 6.28 14.68 3.50
C ALA A 174 5.43 13.51 4.02
N VAL A 175 4.35 13.79 4.75
CA VAL A 175 3.43 12.74 5.24
C VAL A 175 2.65 12.12 4.07
N ALA A 176 2.18 12.93 3.12
CA ALA A 176 1.46 12.46 1.95
C ALA A 176 2.31 11.54 1.07
N GLU A 177 3.60 11.89 0.89
CA GLU A 177 4.55 11.09 0.13
C GLU A 177 4.72 9.70 0.74
N TRP A 178 4.96 9.62 2.05
CA TRP A 178 5.06 8.35 2.77
C TRP A 178 3.75 7.54 2.71
N ALA A 179 2.62 8.21 2.97
CA ALA A 179 1.30 7.56 3.01
C ALA A 179 0.88 6.96 1.67
N ARG A 180 1.31 7.54 0.53
CA ARG A 180 1.03 6.99 -0.81
C ARG A 180 1.54 5.56 -0.99
N GLY A 181 2.72 5.26 -0.44
CA GLY A 181 3.30 3.92 -0.49
C GLY A 181 2.78 3.00 0.61
N ASN A 182 2.54 3.55 1.81
CA ASN A 182 2.41 2.74 3.03
C ASN A 182 0.98 2.64 3.57
N ALA A 183 0.09 3.57 3.21
CA ALA A 183 -1.31 3.59 3.65
C ALA A 183 -2.24 3.79 2.43
N PRO A 184 -2.32 2.80 1.50
CA PRO A 184 -3.04 2.95 0.24
C PRO A 184 -4.51 3.32 0.47
N GLY A 185 -4.95 4.42 -0.14
CA GLY A 185 -6.31 4.95 0.00
C GLY A 185 -6.51 5.90 1.18
N ALA A 186 -5.49 6.17 1.99
CA ALA A 186 -5.54 7.26 2.96
C ALA A 186 -5.70 8.61 2.24
N THR A 187 -6.61 9.44 2.75
CA THR A 187 -6.89 10.81 2.22
C THR A 187 -6.37 11.91 3.14
N GLY A 188 -5.66 11.53 4.20
CA GLY A 188 -5.13 12.43 5.20
C GLY A 188 -4.52 11.70 6.38
N ALA A 189 -4.03 12.47 7.35
CA ALA A 189 -3.60 11.96 8.64
C ALA A 189 -3.91 12.97 9.75
N SER A 190 -4.32 12.49 10.93
CA SER A 190 -4.59 13.34 12.09
C SER A 190 -3.38 13.37 13.02
N PHE A 191 -3.05 14.55 13.54
CA PHE A 191 -2.00 14.71 14.54
C PHE A 191 -2.43 14.14 15.90
N ASP A 192 -1.59 13.31 16.52
CA ASP A 192 -1.94 12.65 17.79
C ASP A 192 -1.84 13.57 19.02
N ARG A 193 -1.54 14.86 18.79
CA ARG A 193 -1.50 15.96 19.77
C ARG A 193 -0.30 15.92 20.73
N GLU A 194 0.69 15.07 20.45
CA GLU A 194 1.93 14.97 21.21
C GLU A 194 3.15 15.17 20.30
N ALA A 195 4.14 15.91 20.81
CA ALA A 195 5.42 16.09 20.16
C ALA A 195 6.54 15.96 21.19
N TYR A 196 7.65 15.35 20.77
CA TYR A 196 8.84 15.11 21.57
C TYR A 196 9.97 15.99 21.03
N ILE A 197 10.67 16.67 21.94
CA ILE A 197 11.81 17.53 21.61
C ILE A 197 13.05 16.92 22.25
N ASP A 198 14.01 16.53 21.42
CA ASP A 198 15.35 16.23 21.89
C ASP A 198 16.19 17.52 21.86
N TYR A 199 16.44 18.10 23.04
CA TYR A 199 17.23 19.31 23.17
C TYR A 199 18.72 19.12 22.86
N ALA A 200 19.24 17.89 22.87
CA ALA A 200 20.64 17.64 22.54
C ALA A 200 20.89 17.72 21.04
N SER A 201 19.97 17.16 20.23
CA SER A 201 20.04 17.18 18.77
C SER A 201 19.27 18.32 18.12
N GLY A 202 18.30 18.92 18.84
CA GLY A 202 17.34 19.87 18.29
C GLY A 202 16.19 19.21 17.52
N GLN A 203 16.09 17.88 17.56
CA GLN A 203 15.09 17.13 16.81
C GLN A 203 13.70 17.26 17.45
N VAL A 204 12.68 17.43 16.60
CA VAL A 204 11.27 17.41 16.97
C VAL A 204 10.61 16.20 16.31
N THR A 205 9.92 15.36 17.07
CA THR A 205 9.28 14.15 16.57
C THR A 205 7.81 14.10 17.00
N ALA A 206 6.92 13.66 16.12
CA ALA A 206 5.51 13.44 16.43
C ALA A 206 4.88 12.34 15.60
N THR A 207 3.74 11.84 16.07
CA THR A 207 2.97 10.79 15.39
C THR A 207 1.68 11.35 14.83
N PHE A 208 1.29 10.82 13.68
CA PHE A 208 0.00 11.02 13.04
C PHE A 208 -0.64 9.68 12.75
N THR A 209 -1.96 9.65 12.70
CA THR A 209 -2.74 8.49 12.31
C THR A 209 -3.36 8.71 10.93
N CYS A 210 -3.02 7.90 9.94
CA CYS A 210 -3.60 7.96 8.59
C CYS A 210 -5.10 7.61 8.59
N SER A 211 -5.85 8.23 7.67
CA SER A 211 -7.28 8.02 7.49
C SER A 211 -7.60 6.76 6.67
N ASP A 212 -7.02 5.64 7.08
CA ASP A 212 -7.26 4.32 6.47
C ASP A 212 -7.82 3.34 7.53
N PRO A 213 -8.46 2.22 7.10
CA PRO A 213 -9.01 1.21 8.00
C PRO A 213 -8.03 0.58 9.01
N ALA A 214 -6.74 0.50 8.69
CA ALA A 214 -5.73 -0.01 9.62
C ALA A 214 -5.32 1.03 10.68
N ALA A 215 -5.74 2.29 10.50
CA ALA A 215 -5.29 3.43 11.30
C ALA A 215 -3.76 3.47 11.35
N THR A 216 -3.14 3.47 10.17
CA THR A 216 -1.68 3.39 10.01
C THR A 216 -1.01 4.55 10.77
N GLU A 217 -0.07 4.22 11.66
CA GLU A 217 0.67 5.23 12.42
C GLU A 217 1.91 5.66 11.64
N VAL A 218 2.05 6.97 11.44
CA VAL A 218 3.19 7.59 10.79
C VAL A 218 3.90 8.53 11.76
N THR A 219 5.19 8.34 11.92
CA THR A 219 6.08 9.19 12.69
C THR A 219 6.79 10.17 11.76
N VAL A 220 6.73 11.44 12.13
CA VAL A 220 7.47 12.52 11.48
C VAL A 220 8.56 13.00 12.42
N SER A 221 9.75 13.20 11.90
CA SER A 221 10.85 13.85 12.59
C SER A 221 11.40 15.02 11.80
N TYR A 222 11.72 16.10 12.49
CA TYR A 222 12.26 17.33 11.94
C TYR A 222 13.58 17.68 12.64
N ASP A 223 14.64 17.87 11.87
CA ASP A 223 15.99 18.13 12.38
C ASP A 223 16.38 19.62 12.41
N GLY A 224 15.43 20.50 12.11
CA GLY A 224 15.67 21.93 11.92
C GLY A 224 15.79 22.35 10.44
N SER A 225 15.81 21.40 9.52
CA SER A 225 15.93 21.65 8.07
C SER A 225 15.03 20.80 7.19
N ALA A 226 14.84 19.53 7.52
CA ALA A 226 14.09 18.58 6.69
C ALA A 226 13.23 17.65 7.52
N PHE A 227 12.18 17.13 6.89
CA PHE A 227 11.34 16.07 7.45
C PHE A 227 11.90 14.69 7.08
N SER A 228 11.91 13.79 8.05
CA SER A 228 12.06 12.34 7.86
C SER A 228 10.77 11.67 8.32
N VAL A 229 10.24 10.74 7.52
CA VAL A 229 8.94 10.12 7.76
C VAL A 229 9.07 8.60 7.68
N TRP A 230 8.50 7.89 8.65
CA TRP A 230 8.46 6.43 8.71
C TRP A 230 7.23 5.98 9.51
N GLY A 231 6.86 4.71 9.45
CA GLY A 231 5.69 4.23 10.19
C GLY A 231 5.60 2.71 10.21
N ILE A 232 4.54 2.24 10.85
CA ILE A 232 4.16 0.82 10.84
C ILE A 232 2.80 0.70 10.15
N GLY A 233 2.76 -0.06 9.05
CA GLY A 233 1.55 -0.43 8.32
C GLY A 233 1.20 -1.90 8.50
#